data_AF-A0A6A4VAW7-F1
#
_entry.id   AF-A0A6A4VAW7-F1
#
_cell.length_a   1.000
_cell.length_b   1.000
_cell.length_c   1.000
_cell.angle_alpha   90.00
_cell.angle_beta   90.00
_cell.angle_gamma   90.00
#
_symmetry.space_group_name_H-M   'P 1'
#
loop_
_entity.id
_entity.type
_entity.pdbx_description
1 polymer ?
#
loop_
_entity_poly.entity_id
_entity_poly.type
_entity_poly.pdbx_seq_one_letter_code
_entity_poly.pdbx_strand_id
1 'polypeptide(L)'
;MFLASMVPLRLRTEDGRVIWANPKPNSTFFCRPISFIFEKESKELTTATYVQLQQEVESLTPSVVQLTNDVTISVRHEMTLTMIDGKVHNAIQGIRSQQVCSICRAKPTEMNNIDRVLARPIAGDRTQHGISTLHCWIRSMEMFLHIAYRLPFCEWQVRGEEKQRIVKEQKQRIQTEFRQRLGLLIDQPLPGGAGTTNDGNSARRFFLEHETSADILGLDSTLIRRFSYLLRAAFSNFHLDEERFGV
;
A
#
# COMPACT_ATOMS: atom_id res chain seq x y z
N MET A 1 -15.97 -6.40 10.67
CA MET A 1 -16.54 -6.22 9.33
C MET A 1 -15.45 -6.54 8.32
N PHE A 2 -15.73 -7.44 7.40
CA PHE A 2 -14.86 -7.88 6.32
C PHE A 2 -15.62 -7.70 5.01
N LEU A 3 -15.01 -7.02 4.04
CA LEU A 3 -15.66 -6.61 2.78
C LEU A 3 -14.79 -7.06 1.61
N ALA A 4 -15.40 -7.73 0.64
CA ALA A 4 -14.82 -7.91 -0.69
C ALA A 4 -15.52 -6.96 -1.68
N SER A 5 -14.78 -6.37 -2.60
CA SER A 5 -15.32 -5.41 -3.57
C SER A 5 -14.55 -5.47 -4.88
N MET A 6 -15.18 -5.00 -5.95
CA MET A 6 -14.58 -4.85 -7.27
C MET A 6 -14.76 -3.43 -7.81
N VAL A 7 -13.86 -3.02 -8.70
CA VAL A 7 -13.96 -1.75 -9.41
C VAL A 7 -13.78 -2.03 -10.90
N PRO A 8 -14.76 -1.69 -11.76
CA PRO A 8 -14.55 -1.74 -13.19
C PRO A 8 -13.57 -0.63 -13.61
N LEU A 9 -12.52 -1.00 -14.33
CA LEU A 9 -11.48 -0.07 -14.75
C LEU A 9 -11.66 0.40 -16.19
N ARG A 10 -11.81 -0.55 -17.13
CA ARG A 10 -11.90 -0.26 -18.56
C ARG A 10 -12.77 -1.29 -19.26
N LEU A 11 -13.46 -0.84 -20.30
CA LEU A 11 -14.12 -1.67 -21.30
C LEU A 11 -13.42 -1.44 -22.62
N ARG A 12 -12.91 -2.51 -23.23
CA ARG A 12 -12.23 -2.48 -24.53
C ARG A 12 -12.84 -3.51 -25.46
N THR A 13 -12.81 -3.22 -26.75
CA THR A 13 -13.06 -4.20 -27.81
C THR A 13 -11.90 -5.20 -27.92
N GLU A 14 -12.09 -6.28 -28.68
CA GLU A 14 -11.05 -7.28 -28.91
C GLU A 14 -9.82 -6.72 -29.65
N ASP A 15 -10.01 -5.74 -30.54
CA ASP A 15 -8.93 -5.00 -31.21
C ASP A 15 -8.24 -3.96 -30.31
N GLY A 16 -8.63 -3.86 -29.03
CA GLY A 16 -7.97 -3.03 -28.02
C GLY A 16 -8.48 -1.59 -27.93
N ARG A 17 -9.48 -1.19 -28.72
CA ARG A 17 -10.09 0.14 -28.63
C ARG A 17 -10.84 0.28 -27.30
N VAL A 18 -10.50 1.33 -26.55
CA VAL A 18 -11.18 1.63 -25.26
C VAL A 18 -12.53 2.28 -25.55
N ILE A 19 -13.61 1.59 -25.17
CA ILE A 19 -15.00 2.10 -25.25
C ILE A 19 -15.30 2.97 -24.03
N TRP A 20 -14.86 2.52 -22.86
CA TRP A 20 -15.07 3.22 -21.60
C TRP A 20 -13.86 3.03 -20.69
N ALA A 21 -13.50 4.08 -19.97
CA ALA A 21 -12.50 4.04 -18.92
C ALA A 21 -13.05 4.76 -17.70
N ASN A 22 -12.83 4.17 -16.53
CA ASN A 22 -13.25 4.76 -15.27
C ASN A 22 -12.50 6.08 -15.04
N PRO A 23 -13.21 7.23 -14.96
CA PRO A 23 -12.55 8.53 -14.80
C PRO A 23 -11.97 8.73 -13.40
N LYS A 24 -12.44 7.96 -12.39
CA LYS A 24 -11.99 8.04 -11.00
C LYS A 24 -11.87 6.63 -10.39
N PRO A 25 -10.86 5.83 -10.78
CA PRO A 25 -10.72 4.43 -10.35
C PRO A 25 -10.66 4.24 -8.83
N ASN A 26 -10.13 5.22 -8.10
CA ASN A 26 -10.00 5.18 -6.64
C ASN A 26 -11.22 5.75 -5.90
N SER A 27 -12.29 6.13 -6.61
CA SER A 27 -13.50 6.66 -5.97
C SER A 27 -14.36 5.53 -5.41
N THR A 28 -14.83 5.71 -4.18
CA THR A 28 -15.80 4.82 -3.54
C THR A 28 -17.10 4.67 -4.35
N PHE A 29 -17.43 5.64 -5.21
CA PHE A 29 -18.61 5.59 -6.09
C PHE A 29 -18.57 4.42 -7.07
N PHE A 30 -17.38 4.04 -7.55
CA PHE A 30 -17.20 2.92 -8.48
C PHE A 30 -16.83 1.61 -7.78
N CYS A 31 -16.67 1.64 -6.45
CA CYS A 31 -16.38 0.46 -5.65
C CYS A 31 -17.67 -0.33 -5.42
N ARG A 32 -17.81 -1.46 -6.13
CA ARG A 32 -18.98 -2.32 -6.05
C ARG A 32 -18.74 -3.41 -5.00
N PRO A 33 -19.56 -3.49 -3.94
CA PRO A 33 -19.43 -4.55 -2.96
C PRO A 33 -19.78 -5.89 -3.61
N ILE A 34 -18.96 -6.91 -3.37
CA ILE A 34 -19.24 -8.30 -3.76
C ILE A 34 -19.82 -9.06 -2.56
N SER A 35 -19.16 -8.98 -1.42
CA SER A 35 -19.58 -9.66 -0.20
C SER A 35 -19.31 -8.81 1.03
N PHE A 36 -20.15 -9.00 2.06
CA PHE A 36 -20.10 -8.27 3.31
C PHE A 36 -20.28 -9.26 4.47
N ILE A 37 -19.29 -9.35 5.36
CA ILE A 37 -19.26 -10.31 6.47
C ILE A 37 -19.05 -9.57 7.79
N PHE A 38 -19.90 -9.84 8.80
CA PHE A 38 -19.79 -9.26 10.14
C PHE A 38 -18.82 -10.03 11.04
N GLU A 39 -17.59 -10.23 10.56
CA GLU A 39 -16.53 -10.90 11.31
C GLU A 39 -15.28 -10.01 11.37
N LYS A 40 -14.40 -10.25 12.34
CA LYS A 40 -13.08 -9.61 12.40
C LYS A 40 -12.18 -10.28 11.37
N GLU A 41 -11.40 -9.48 10.65
CA GLU A 41 -10.42 -9.99 9.69
C GLU A 41 -9.41 -10.94 10.38
N SER A 42 -9.38 -12.19 9.93
CA SER A 42 -8.46 -13.24 10.36
C SER A 42 -7.69 -13.79 9.15
N LYS A 43 -6.57 -14.49 9.39
CA LYS A 43 -5.79 -15.06 8.29
C LYS A 43 -6.60 -16.13 7.56
N GLU A 44 -7.35 -16.91 8.32
CA GLU A 44 -8.20 -18.00 7.86
C GLU A 44 -9.33 -17.45 6.98
N LEU A 45 -10.05 -16.44 7.45
CA LEU A 45 -11.12 -15.78 6.69
C LEU A 45 -10.60 -15.14 5.39
N THR A 46 -9.47 -14.44 5.47
CA THR A 46 -8.85 -13.81 4.29
C THR A 46 -8.43 -14.85 3.26
N THR A 47 -7.82 -15.95 3.69
CA THR A 47 -7.36 -17.02 2.79
C THR A 47 -8.55 -17.76 2.17
N ALA A 48 -9.56 -18.11 2.96
CA ALA A 48 -10.77 -18.77 2.48
C ALA A 48 -11.51 -17.90 1.46
N THR A 49 -11.69 -16.61 1.76
CA THR A 49 -12.35 -15.66 0.84
C THR A 49 -11.55 -15.48 -0.44
N TYR A 50 -10.21 -15.42 -0.37
CA TYR A 50 -9.36 -15.36 -1.54
C TYR A 50 -9.55 -16.58 -2.46
N VAL A 51 -9.49 -17.79 -1.90
CA VAL A 51 -9.65 -19.04 -2.66
C VAL A 51 -11.02 -19.09 -3.32
N GLN A 52 -12.08 -18.74 -2.58
CA GLN A 52 -13.44 -18.67 -3.11
C GLN A 52 -13.54 -17.69 -4.28
N LEU A 53 -13.07 -16.45 -4.12
CA LEU A 53 -13.14 -15.43 -5.17
C LEU A 53 -12.31 -15.80 -6.40
N GLN A 54 -11.17 -16.47 -6.24
CA GLN A 54 -10.39 -16.97 -7.38
C GLN A 54 -11.18 -18.02 -8.18
N GLN A 55 -11.82 -18.99 -7.50
CA GLN A 55 -12.66 -19.98 -8.15
C GLN A 55 -13.86 -19.35 -8.88
N GLU A 56 -14.50 -18.36 -8.26
CA GLU A 56 -15.58 -17.58 -8.89
C GLU A 56 -15.07 -16.84 -10.13
N VAL A 57 -13.89 -16.21 -10.08
CA VAL A 57 -13.27 -15.52 -11.22
C VAL A 57 -12.91 -16.50 -12.35
N GLU A 58 -12.35 -17.66 -12.03
CA GLU A 58 -11.98 -18.69 -13.01
C GLU A 58 -13.21 -19.29 -13.72
N SER A 59 -14.36 -19.29 -13.06
CA SER A 59 -15.63 -19.80 -13.59
C SER A 59 -16.51 -18.72 -14.25
N LEU A 60 -16.03 -17.48 -14.37
CA LEU A 60 -16.78 -16.41 -15.02
C LEU A 60 -17.06 -16.71 -16.48
N THR A 61 -18.33 -16.59 -16.87
CA THR A 61 -18.76 -16.63 -18.26
C THR A 61 -18.99 -15.21 -18.79
N PRO A 62 -18.87 -14.99 -20.11
CA PRO A 62 -19.14 -13.68 -20.70
C PRO A 62 -20.57 -13.21 -20.42
N SER A 63 -20.73 -11.93 -20.10
CA SER A 63 -22.06 -11.32 -19.97
C SER A 63 -22.60 -10.94 -21.34
N VAL A 64 -23.77 -11.44 -21.68
CA VAL A 64 -24.46 -11.13 -22.94
C VAL A 64 -25.49 -10.04 -22.70
N VAL A 65 -25.35 -8.92 -23.41
CA VAL A 65 -26.24 -7.76 -23.32
C VAL A 65 -26.87 -7.50 -24.68
N GLN A 66 -28.20 -7.46 -24.70
CA GLN A 66 -28.98 -7.10 -25.89
C GLN A 66 -29.16 -5.57 -25.90
N LEU A 67 -28.64 -4.88 -26.92
CA LEU A 67 -28.78 -3.42 -27.05
C LEU A 67 -29.99 -2.99 -27.90
N THR A 68 -30.22 -3.70 -29.00
CA THR A 68 -31.32 -3.49 -29.95
C THR A 68 -31.65 -4.83 -30.58
N ASN A 69 -32.86 -5.04 -31.12
CA ASN A 69 -33.33 -6.33 -31.67
C ASN A 69 -32.29 -7.13 -32.48
N ASP A 70 -31.40 -6.45 -33.24
CA ASP A 70 -30.40 -7.10 -34.10
C ASP A 70 -28.96 -7.08 -33.57
N VAL A 71 -28.70 -6.46 -32.40
CA VAL A 71 -27.35 -6.27 -31.84
C VAL A 71 -27.26 -6.85 -30.44
N THR A 72 -26.43 -7.89 -30.33
CA THR A 72 -26.05 -8.52 -29.07
C THR A 72 -24.56 -8.33 -28.83
N ILE A 73 -24.20 -7.87 -27.64
CA ILE A 73 -22.82 -7.71 -27.21
C ILE A 73 -22.49 -8.79 -26.19
N SER A 74 -21.36 -9.47 -26.39
CA SER A 74 -20.76 -10.36 -25.40
C SER A 74 -19.58 -9.66 -24.74
N VAL A 75 -19.56 -9.61 -23.41
CA VAL A 75 -18.52 -8.96 -22.61
C VAL A 75 -17.77 -10.01 -21.80
N ARG A 76 -16.50 -10.24 -22.15
CA ARG A 76 -15.58 -11.04 -21.33
C ARG A 76 -15.04 -10.19 -20.17
N HIS A 77 -14.88 -10.82 -19.01
CA HIS A 77 -14.37 -10.18 -17.79
C HIS A 77 -12.93 -10.61 -17.51
N GLU A 78 -12.06 -9.64 -17.28
CA GLU A 78 -10.70 -9.86 -16.79
C GLU A 78 -10.58 -9.21 -15.42
N MET A 79 -10.34 -10.02 -14.39
CA MET A 79 -10.29 -9.59 -13.00
C MET A 79 -8.85 -9.71 -12.48
N THR A 80 -8.36 -8.69 -11.78
CA THR A 80 -7.04 -8.72 -11.14
C THR A 80 -7.17 -8.27 -9.70
N LEU A 81 -6.69 -9.10 -8.77
CA LEU A 81 -6.73 -8.79 -7.34
C LEU A 81 -5.57 -7.87 -6.96
N THR A 82 -5.75 -6.57 -7.14
CA THR A 82 -4.75 -5.53 -6.80
C THR A 82 -5.15 -4.65 -5.61
N MET A 83 -6.42 -4.68 -5.22
CA MET A 83 -6.97 -3.90 -4.10
C MET A 83 -6.77 -4.62 -2.76
N ILE A 84 -5.53 -5.00 -2.46
CA ILE A 84 -5.18 -5.65 -1.19
C ILE A 84 -4.04 -4.90 -0.50
N ASP A 85 -3.94 -5.04 0.82
CA ASP A 85 -2.79 -4.54 1.56
C ASP A 85 -1.68 -5.60 1.67
N GLY A 86 -0.53 -5.19 2.22
CA GLY A 86 0.62 -6.10 2.39
C GLY A 86 0.35 -7.25 3.36
N LYS A 87 -0.59 -7.09 4.31
CA LYS A 87 -0.95 -8.12 5.29
C LYS A 87 -1.76 -9.23 4.64
N VAL A 88 -2.74 -8.87 3.82
CA VAL A 88 -3.51 -9.78 2.98
C VAL A 88 -2.59 -10.47 1.98
N HIS A 89 -1.68 -9.73 1.33
CA HIS A 89 -0.72 -10.34 0.40
C HIS A 89 0.17 -11.37 1.11
N ASN A 90 0.67 -11.06 2.30
CA ASN A 90 1.42 -12.03 3.11
C ASN A 90 0.60 -13.27 3.49
N ALA A 91 -0.69 -13.10 3.81
CA ALA A 91 -1.59 -14.21 4.13
C ALA A 91 -1.76 -15.16 2.94
N ILE A 92 -2.07 -14.61 1.76
CA ILE A 92 -2.22 -15.35 0.48
C ILE A 92 -0.92 -16.10 0.15
N GLN A 93 0.21 -15.44 0.34
CA GLN A 93 1.54 -15.97 0.04
C GLN A 93 2.09 -16.95 1.10
N GLY A 94 1.30 -17.28 2.12
CA GLY A 94 1.69 -18.20 3.19
C GLY A 94 2.81 -17.66 4.10
N ILE A 95 3.08 -16.35 4.07
CA ILE A 95 4.12 -15.70 4.86
C ILE A 95 3.62 -15.50 6.29
N ARG A 96 4.38 -16.00 7.26
CA ARG A 96 4.03 -15.88 8.69
C ARG A 96 4.34 -14.49 9.25
N SER A 97 5.48 -13.91 8.89
CA SER A 97 5.95 -12.64 9.44
C SER A 97 5.61 -11.48 8.51
N GLN A 98 4.96 -10.45 9.07
CA GLN A 98 4.66 -9.21 8.35
C GLN A 98 5.91 -8.36 8.05
N GLN A 99 7.07 -8.73 8.61
CA GLN A 99 8.34 -8.06 8.38
C GLN A 99 9.14 -8.65 7.21
N VAL A 100 8.70 -9.80 6.69
CA VAL A 100 9.33 -10.43 5.51
C VAL A 100 8.70 -9.83 4.26
N CYS A 101 9.52 -9.48 3.28
CA CYS A 101 9.02 -8.96 2.00
C CYS A 101 8.14 -10.02 1.30
N SER A 102 6.95 -9.61 0.86
CA SER A 102 6.00 -10.52 0.22
C SER A 102 6.41 -10.99 -1.17
N ILE A 103 7.27 -10.21 -1.83
CA ILE A 103 7.74 -10.47 -3.20
C ILE A 103 9.04 -11.31 -3.17
N CYS A 104 10.12 -10.74 -2.62
CA CYS A 104 11.46 -11.37 -2.64
C CYS A 104 11.77 -12.25 -1.43
N ARG A 105 10.88 -12.32 -0.43
CA ARG A 105 11.02 -13.11 0.81
C ARG A 105 12.27 -12.77 1.65
N ALA A 106 12.87 -11.61 1.42
CA ALA A 106 13.97 -11.13 2.25
C ALA A 106 13.47 -10.74 3.65
N LYS A 107 14.25 -11.12 4.67
CA LYS A 107 14.07 -10.67 6.06
C LYS A 107 14.67 -9.27 6.24
N PRO A 108 14.27 -8.50 7.26
CA PRO A 108 14.86 -7.18 7.53
C PRO A 108 16.40 -7.21 7.63
N THR A 109 16.98 -8.28 8.19
CA THR A 109 18.43 -8.46 8.31
C THR A 109 19.14 -8.69 6.98
N GLU A 110 18.41 -9.04 5.92
CA GLU A 110 18.95 -9.30 4.58
C GLU A 110 18.74 -8.10 3.63
N MET A 111 17.80 -7.20 3.94
CA MET A 111 17.37 -6.10 3.07
C MET A 111 18.45 -5.03 2.86
N ASN A 112 19.45 -4.93 3.74
CA ASN A 112 20.56 -3.99 3.61
C ASN A 112 21.66 -4.46 2.64
N ASN A 113 21.46 -5.56 1.91
CA ASN A 113 22.38 -6.01 0.86
C ASN A 113 21.62 -6.04 -0.48
N ILE A 114 21.82 -5.00 -1.29
CA ILE A 114 21.07 -4.80 -2.54
C ILE A 114 21.33 -5.94 -3.55
N ASP A 115 22.58 -6.32 -3.76
CA ASP A 115 22.94 -7.38 -4.72
C ASP A 115 22.30 -8.71 -4.36
N ARG A 116 22.34 -9.06 -3.06
CA ARG A 116 21.72 -10.27 -2.55
C ARG A 116 20.21 -10.24 -2.68
N VAL A 117 19.57 -9.08 -2.55
CA VAL A 117 18.11 -8.94 -2.72
C VAL A 117 17.72 -9.07 -4.20
N LEU A 118 18.46 -8.42 -5.09
CA LEU A 118 18.23 -8.47 -6.54
C LEU A 118 18.46 -9.87 -7.13
N ALA A 119 19.40 -10.64 -6.57
CA ALA A 119 19.65 -12.02 -6.99
C ALA A 119 18.58 -13.03 -6.54
N ARG A 120 17.58 -12.64 -5.72
CA ARG A 120 16.58 -13.59 -5.22
C ARG A 120 15.57 -13.93 -6.33
N PRO A 121 15.21 -15.22 -6.50
CA PRO A 121 14.18 -15.60 -7.45
C PRO A 121 12.81 -15.07 -7.01
N ILE A 122 12.14 -14.36 -7.92
CA ILE A 122 10.78 -13.88 -7.75
C ILE A 122 9.87 -14.78 -8.58
N ALA A 123 8.93 -15.45 -7.91
CA ALA A 123 7.91 -16.25 -8.58
C ALA A 123 6.80 -15.33 -9.14
N GLY A 124 6.32 -15.61 -10.35
CA GLY A 124 5.38 -14.73 -11.07
C GLY A 124 4.03 -14.53 -10.39
N ASP A 125 3.59 -15.50 -9.58
CA ASP A 125 2.38 -15.42 -8.75
C ASP A 125 2.49 -14.36 -7.64
N ARG A 126 3.70 -13.89 -7.30
CA ARG A 126 3.91 -12.88 -6.24
C ARG A 126 3.80 -11.44 -6.73
N THR A 127 3.89 -11.22 -8.04
CA THR A 127 3.83 -9.88 -8.64
C THR A 127 2.43 -9.55 -9.17
N GLN A 128 1.56 -10.56 -9.32
CA GLN A 128 0.22 -10.40 -9.89
C GLN A 128 -0.73 -9.51 -9.06
N HIS A 129 -0.44 -9.31 -7.78
CA HIS A 129 -1.29 -8.56 -6.86
C HIS A 129 -0.95 -7.06 -6.77
N GLY A 130 0.05 -6.61 -7.52
CA GLY A 130 0.49 -5.22 -7.49
C GLY A 130 1.01 -4.76 -6.11
N ILE A 131 1.14 -3.44 -5.95
CA ILE A 131 1.66 -2.81 -4.74
C ILE A 131 0.59 -1.87 -4.18
N SER A 132 0.34 -1.94 -2.87
CA SER A 132 -0.57 -1.02 -2.19
C SER A 132 0.07 0.36 -2.03
N THR A 133 -0.16 1.25 -2.99
CA THR A 133 0.42 2.59 -3.01
C THR A 133 0.08 3.41 -1.75
N LEU A 134 -1.15 3.30 -1.23
CA LEU A 134 -1.55 3.92 0.04
C LEU A 134 -0.62 3.51 1.19
N HIS A 135 -0.33 2.21 1.30
CA HIS A 135 0.57 1.72 2.34
C HIS A 135 2.02 2.12 2.07
N CYS A 136 2.46 2.27 0.82
CA CYS A 136 3.79 2.83 0.53
C CYS A 136 3.95 4.22 1.16
N TRP A 137 2.98 5.12 0.95
CA TRP A 137 2.99 6.46 1.56
C TRP A 137 3.08 6.40 3.09
N ILE A 138 2.18 5.64 3.72
CA ILE A 138 2.11 5.56 5.19
C ILE A 138 3.37 4.92 5.77
N ARG A 139 3.80 3.77 5.23
CA ARG A 139 4.97 3.03 5.74
C ARG A 139 6.28 3.78 5.51
N SER A 140 6.42 4.52 4.41
CA SER A 140 7.59 5.37 4.21
C SER A 140 7.64 6.52 5.22
N MET A 141 6.52 7.17 5.52
CA MET A 141 6.47 8.18 6.59
C MET A 141 6.82 7.56 7.95
N GLU A 142 6.22 6.43 8.31
CA GLU A 142 6.53 5.71 9.55
C GLU A 142 8.00 5.31 9.66
N MET A 143 8.63 4.91 8.56
CA MET A 143 10.06 4.62 8.51
C MET A 143 10.89 5.86 8.90
N PHE A 144 10.62 7.02 8.31
CA PHE A 144 11.33 8.27 8.64
C PHE A 144 11.12 8.68 10.11
N LEU A 145 9.90 8.55 10.63
CA LEU A 145 9.60 8.81 12.03
C LEU A 145 10.40 7.89 12.96
N HIS A 146 10.39 6.58 12.67
CA HIS A 146 11.14 5.61 13.46
C HIS A 146 12.66 5.82 13.41
N ILE A 147 13.20 6.24 12.27
CA ILE A 147 14.62 6.63 12.16
C ILE A 147 14.87 7.84 13.07
N ALA A 148 14.05 8.89 12.96
CA ALA A 148 14.20 10.11 13.75
C ALA A 148 14.13 9.86 15.26
N TYR A 149 13.22 8.98 15.72
CA TYR A 149 13.13 8.62 17.13
C TYR A 149 14.39 7.93 17.67
N ARG A 150 15.16 7.29 16.79
CA ARG A 150 16.33 6.46 17.12
C ARG A 150 17.65 7.12 16.73
N LEU A 151 17.62 8.31 16.12
CA LEU A 151 18.82 9.08 15.77
C LEU A 151 19.83 9.24 16.92
N PRO A 152 19.42 9.41 18.20
CA PRO A 152 20.40 9.58 19.28
C PRO A 152 21.33 8.38 19.51
N PHE A 153 20.93 7.17 19.09
CA PHE A 153 21.73 5.96 19.30
C PHE A 153 21.93 5.12 18.04
N CYS A 154 21.31 5.46 16.91
CA CYS A 154 21.54 4.87 15.58
C CYS A 154 21.38 3.35 15.49
N GLU A 155 20.51 2.74 16.31
CA GLU A 155 20.25 1.30 16.25
C GLU A 155 18.80 0.99 15.88
N TRP A 156 18.60 -0.14 15.19
CA TRP A 156 17.26 -0.61 14.83
C TRP A 156 16.44 -1.06 16.05
N GLN A 157 17.07 -1.77 17.00
CA GLN A 157 16.39 -2.35 18.15
C GLN A 157 16.43 -1.41 19.36
N VAL A 158 15.26 -1.18 19.93
CA VAL A 158 15.10 -0.39 21.17
C VAL A 158 15.03 -1.38 22.33
N ARG A 159 16.18 -1.70 22.93
CA ARG A 159 16.29 -2.62 24.08
C ARG A 159 16.82 -1.88 25.31
N GLY A 160 16.20 -2.13 26.46
CA GLY A 160 16.53 -1.48 27.73
C GLY A 160 15.77 -0.19 27.99
N GLU A 161 15.59 0.13 29.27
CA GLU A 161 14.77 1.27 29.74
C GLU A 161 15.31 2.61 29.23
N GLU A 162 16.64 2.76 29.16
CA GLU A 162 17.26 4.01 28.72
C GLU A 162 16.90 4.36 27.28
N LYS A 163 17.06 3.41 26.34
CA LYS A 163 16.71 3.62 24.93
C LYS A 163 15.21 3.84 24.76
N GLN A 164 14.38 3.17 25.56
CA GLN A 164 12.92 3.38 25.54
C GLN A 164 12.54 4.79 25.99
N ARG A 165 13.21 5.32 27.03
CA ARG A 165 13.03 6.70 27.50
C ARG A 165 13.41 7.71 26.41
N ILE A 166 14.58 7.55 25.78
CA ILE A 166 15.05 8.41 24.69
C ILE A 166 14.04 8.44 23.54
N VAL A 167 13.56 7.27 23.10
CA VAL A 167 12.56 7.16 22.02
C VAL A 167 11.26 7.87 22.40
N LYS A 168 10.81 7.73 23.65
CA LYS A 168 9.58 8.38 24.13
C LYS A 168 9.72 9.90 24.11
N GLU A 169 10.85 10.43 24.57
CA GLU A 169 11.14 11.87 24.57
C GLU A 169 11.25 12.42 23.13
N GLN A 170 11.98 11.73 22.25
CA GLN A 170 12.08 12.14 20.83
C GLN A 170 10.74 12.09 20.12
N LYS A 171 9.95 11.03 20.34
CA LYS A 171 8.59 10.91 19.79
C LYS A 171 7.72 12.08 20.25
N GLN A 172 7.73 12.42 21.54
CA GLN A 172 6.94 13.53 22.06
C GLN A 172 7.39 14.88 21.48
N ARG A 173 8.71 15.14 21.38
CA ARG A 173 9.26 16.34 20.73
C ARG A 173 8.76 16.46 19.28
N ILE A 174 8.97 15.41 18.49
CA ILE A 174 8.62 15.39 17.06
C ILE A 174 7.12 15.57 16.85
N GLN A 175 6.27 14.92 17.67
CA GLN A 175 4.82 15.07 17.60
C GLN A 175 4.37 16.51 17.89
N THR A 176 4.98 17.16 18.88
CA THR A 176 4.70 18.56 19.22
C THR A 176 5.09 19.49 18.07
N GLU A 177 6.30 19.32 17.51
CA GLU A 177 6.80 20.13 16.40
C GLU A 177 5.93 20.00 15.14
N PHE A 178 5.52 18.77 14.77
CA PHE A 178 4.61 18.56 13.63
C PHE A 178 3.25 19.22 13.84
N ARG A 179 2.73 19.17 15.07
CA ARG A 179 1.47 19.82 15.41
C ARG A 179 1.60 21.35 15.33
N GLN A 180 2.68 21.91 15.86
CA GLN A 180 2.87 23.36 15.92
C GLN A 180 3.17 23.97 14.54
N ARG A 181 4.05 23.34 13.76
CA ARG A 181 4.56 23.90 12.50
C ARG A 181 3.71 23.56 11.30
N LEU A 182 3.14 22.35 11.27
CA LEU A 182 2.36 21.86 10.12
C LEU A 182 0.90 21.56 10.44
N GLY A 183 0.46 21.72 11.70
CA GLY A 183 -0.90 21.36 12.11
C GLY A 183 -1.20 19.87 11.89
N LEU A 184 -0.17 19.01 11.96
CA LEU A 184 -0.28 17.57 11.73
C LEU A 184 -0.24 16.80 13.05
N LEU A 185 -1.20 15.90 13.25
CA LEU A 185 -1.16 14.92 14.32
C LEU A 185 -0.54 13.63 13.79
N ILE A 186 0.69 13.32 14.22
CA ILE A 186 1.44 12.18 13.72
C ILE A 186 1.63 11.13 14.82
N ASP A 187 1.46 9.86 14.47
CA ASP A 187 1.82 8.69 15.28
C ASP A 187 1.17 8.68 16.68
N GLN A 188 -0.04 9.24 16.76
CA GLN A 188 -0.88 9.21 17.96
C GLN A 188 -1.90 8.07 17.85
N PRO A 189 -2.15 7.30 18.92
CA PRO A 189 -3.16 6.26 18.90
C PRO A 189 -4.56 6.88 18.69
N LEU A 190 -5.38 6.24 17.86
CA LEU A 190 -6.76 6.67 17.68
C LEU A 190 -7.63 6.28 18.90
N PRO A 191 -8.68 7.05 19.22
CA PRO A 191 -9.66 6.67 20.23
C PRO A 191 -10.22 5.26 19.93
N GLY A 192 -10.18 4.36 20.91
CA GLY A 192 -10.56 2.96 20.75
C GLY A 192 -9.40 1.98 20.48
N GLY A 193 -8.15 2.47 20.39
CA GLY A 193 -6.94 1.65 20.42
C GLY A 193 -6.59 0.94 19.11
N ALA A 194 -7.39 1.09 18.06
CA ALA A 194 -7.12 0.52 16.74
C ALA A 194 -6.55 1.59 15.79
N GLY A 195 -5.29 1.42 15.41
CA GLY A 195 -4.61 2.31 14.45
C GLY A 195 -4.00 3.56 15.08
N THR A 196 -3.41 4.39 14.22
CA THR A 196 -2.78 5.67 14.59
C THR A 196 -3.28 6.78 13.68
N THR A 197 -2.95 8.03 14.01
CA THR A 197 -3.23 9.21 13.16
C THR A 197 -2.39 9.24 11.87
N ASN A 198 -1.57 8.20 11.62
CA ASN A 198 -0.83 8.03 10.37
C ASN A 198 -1.77 7.48 9.30
N ASP A 199 -2.49 8.37 8.63
CA ASP A 199 -3.30 8.05 7.47
C ASP A 199 -2.66 8.57 6.17
N GLY A 200 -3.33 8.33 5.05
CA GLY A 200 -2.87 8.78 3.75
C GLY A 200 -2.77 10.31 3.63
N ASN A 201 -3.58 11.07 4.38
CA ASN A 201 -3.54 12.53 4.34
C ASN A 201 -2.33 13.06 5.11
N SER A 202 -2.08 12.53 6.31
CA SER A 202 -0.88 12.82 7.10
C SER A 202 0.39 12.51 6.30
N ALA A 203 0.46 11.33 5.68
CA ALA A 203 1.60 10.94 4.86
C ALA A 203 1.80 11.86 3.64
N ARG A 204 0.75 12.18 2.90
CA ARG A 204 0.85 13.10 1.76
C ARG A 204 1.31 14.49 2.17
N ARG A 205 0.79 15.05 3.27
CA ARG A 205 1.21 16.37 3.74
C ARG A 205 2.67 16.34 4.22
N PHE A 206 3.09 15.27 4.92
CA PHE A 206 4.48 15.08 5.36
C PHE A 206 5.50 15.17 4.21
N PHE A 207 5.24 14.46 3.11
CA PHE A 207 6.12 14.43 1.94
C PHE A 207 5.97 15.64 1.01
N LEU A 208 4.84 16.35 1.07
CA LEU A 208 4.66 17.63 0.40
C LEU A 208 5.53 18.70 1.05
N GLU A 209 5.48 18.77 2.38
CA GLU A 209 6.25 19.71 3.21
C GLU A 209 7.63 19.15 3.58
N HIS A 210 8.33 18.54 2.61
CA HIS A 210 9.51 17.73 2.87
C HIS A 210 10.65 18.48 3.57
N GLU A 211 10.81 19.79 3.35
CA GLU A 211 11.84 20.61 4.01
C GLU A 211 11.54 20.78 5.50
N THR A 212 10.31 21.19 5.84
CA THR A 212 9.85 21.30 7.22
C THR A 212 9.87 19.95 7.92
N SER A 213 9.43 18.88 7.24
CA SER A 213 9.46 17.53 7.79
C SER A 213 10.90 17.08 8.06
N ALA A 214 11.83 17.33 7.14
CA ALA A 214 13.24 16.99 7.32
C ALA A 214 13.86 17.71 8.51
N ASP A 215 13.59 19.01 8.63
CA ASP A 215 14.06 19.86 9.72
C ASP A 215 13.54 19.38 11.10
N ILE A 216 12.24 19.09 11.22
CA ILE A 216 11.64 18.54 12.45
C ILE A 216 12.31 17.21 12.84
N LEU A 217 12.54 16.34 11.86
CA LEU A 217 13.12 15.01 12.05
C LEU A 217 14.63 15.03 12.25
N GLY A 218 15.33 16.11 11.90
CA GLY A 218 16.80 16.16 11.86
C GLY A 218 17.39 15.24 10.78
N LEU A 219 16.74 15.16 9.61
CA LEU A 219 17.14 14.31 8.49
C LEU A 219 17.46 15.14 7.24
N ASP A 220 18.13 14.52 6.26
CA ASP A 220 18.38 15.15 4.97
C ASP A 220 17.08 15.36 4.17
N SER A 221 16.82 16.59 3.76
CA SER A 221 15.62 16.96 3.00
C SER A 221 15.61 16.38 1.59
N THR A 222 16.80 16.14 1.00
CA THR A 222 16.90 15.54 -0.33
C THR A 222 16.40 14.10 -0.33
N LEU A 223 16.69 13.33 0.72
CA LEU A 223 16.19 11.97 0.89
C LEU A 223 14.66 11.92 0.95
N ILE A 224 14.03 12.75 1.78
CA ILE A 224 12.56 12.81 1.90
C ILE A 224 11.93 13.24 0.56
N ARG A 225 12.52 14.22 -0.12
CA ARG A 225 12.08 14.67 -1.45
C ARG A 225 12.14 13.57 -2.49
N ARG A 226 13.21 12.78 -2.53
CA ARG A 226 13.34 11.63 -3.46
C ARG A 226 12.25 10.59 -3.23
N PHE A 227 11.95 10.26 -1.96
CA PHE A 227 10.82 9.39 -1.63
C PHE A 227 9.48 9.99 -2.10
N SER A 228 9.28 11.30 -1.92
CA SER A 228 8.08 12.01 -2.41
C SER A 228 7.91 11.83 -3.93
N TYR A 229 8.98 11.94 -4.72
CA TYR A 229 8.92 11.74 -6.17
C TYR A 229 8.58 10.30 -6.57
N LEU A 230 9.25 9.31 -5.97
CA LEU A 230 8.97 7.89 -6.23
C LEU A 230 7.51 7.53 -5.91
N LEU A 231 7.01 7.99 -4.76
CA LEU A 231 5.64 7.74 -4.33
C LEU A 231 4.61 8.44 -5.21
N ARG A 232 4.90 9.66 -5.70
CA ARG A 232 4.04 10.37 -6.67
C ARG A 232 4.01 9.68 -8.02
N ALA A 233 5.15 9.21 -8.51
CA ALA A 233 5.23 8.45 -9.75
C ALA A 233 4.44 7.14 -9.65
N ALA A 234 4.65 6.37 -8.58
CA ALA A 234 3.94 5.11 -8.33
C ALA A 234 2.42 5.29 -8.13
N PHE A 235 1.98 6.45 -7.62
CA PHE A 235 0.55 6.78 -7.47
C PHE A 235 -0.04 7.49 -8.70
N SER A 236 0.77 7.79 -9.72
CA SER A 236 0.28 8.49 -10.90
C SER A 236 -0.50 7.55 -11.82
N ASN A 237 -1.43 8.11 -12.59
CA ASN A 237 -2.14 7.35 -13.63
C ASN A 237 -1.40 7.38 -14.98
N PHE A 238 -0.14 7.84 -14.99
CA PHE A 238 0.68 7.92 -16.18
C PHE A 238 1.50 6.65 -16.35
N HIS A 239 1.81 6.33 -17.59
CA HIS A 239 2.80 5.31 -17.88
C HIS A 239 4.16 5.78 -17.37
N LEU A 240 4.86 4.92 -16.63
CA LEU A 240 6.19 5.20 -16.13
C LEU A 240 7.22 4.71 -17.14
N ASP A 241 8.24 5.53 -17.36
CA ASP A 241 9.44 5.11 -18.07
C ASP A 241 10.23 4.17 -17.16
N GLU A 242 10.25 2.88 -17.51
CA GLU A 242 10.83 1.80 -16.69
C GLU A 242 12.34 2.01 -16.47
N GLU A 243 13.07 2.37 -17.52
CA GLU A 243 14.52 2.59 -17.46
C GLU A 243 14.85 3.77 -16.53
N ARG A 244 14.13 4.89 -16.65
CA ARG A 244 14.33 6.06 -15.78
C ARG A 244 13.89 5.81 -14.34
N PHE A 245 12.86 4.98 -14.13
CA PHE A 245 12.42 4.61 -12.79
C PHE A 245 13.38 3.62 -12.13
N GLY A 246 14.12 2.85 -12.93
CA GLY A 246 15.10 1.86 -12.48
C GLY A 246 14.51 0.46 -12.31
N VAL A 247 13.57 0.07 -13.18
CA VAL A 247 13.03 -1.31 -13.30
C VAL A 247 13.64 -1.99 -14.52
#